data_AF-A0A929F9T2-F1
#
_entry.id   AF-A0A929F9T2-F1
#
_cell.length_a   1.000
_cell.length_b   1.000
_cell.length_c   1.000
_cell.angle_alpha   90.00
_cell.angle_beta   90.00
_cell.angle_gamma   90.00
#
_symmetry.space_group_name_H-M   'P 1'
#
loop_
_entity.id
_entity.type
_entity.pdbx_description
1 polymer ?
#
loop_
_entity_poly.entity_id
_entity_poly.type
_entity_poly.pdbx_seq_one_letter_code
_entity_poly.pdbx_strand_id
1 'polypeptide(L)'
;MWVHFNLKVIDLFELQPLFLLRERYTPEDLFNEVKEEVTLVGGTLSIDDSVEDKPYRDLNKSAFIGYFWSGKHKRTVKGINLITLYYTDLSGYSYPVNFRIYDKREGKTKNDYFREMVLEVKQWGLKPTWVTGDSWYSSLENLKFLRNEKVGFLFGIADNRKVSLERGKLVQVKSLEISESGLLVYLKEFGWVKVFCQSFKNEPRYYIMYQPTLERLNHLTRAEFKQVHDEHWQIECFHRVIKQVCNIERFYVRDEQAIRNHFYCALRAFGKLQTLCIQGVIGNCYEISRQLFVPVIRQFILDHATEATFA
;
A
#
# COMPACT_ATOMS: atom_id res chain seq x y z
N MET A 1 -29.64 10.65 20.17
CA MET A 1 -29.24 9.27 20.52
C MET A 1 -27.73 9.17 20.38
N TRP A 2 -27.03 9.80 21.32
CA TRP A 2 -25.58 9.88 21.40
C TRP A 2 -25.13 8.83 22.40
N VAL A 3 -24.57 7.72 21.94
CA VAL A 3 -24.00 6.70 22.83
C VAL A 3 -22.56 7.07 23.11
N HIS A 4 -22.30 7.40 24.38
CA HIS A 4 -20.99 7.64 24.97
C HIS A 4 -20.01 6.50 24.66
N PHE A 5 -19.04 6.75 23.79
CA PHE A 5 -17.79 5.97 23.75
C PHE A 5 -16.80 6.61 24.73
N ASN A 6 -17.02 6.36 26.02
CA ASN A 6 -16.01 6.61 27.05
C ASN A 6 -15.01 5.45 27.02
N LEU A 7 -13.80 5.73 26.51
CA LEU A 7 -12.63 4.87 26.56
C LEU A 7 -12.27 4.56 28.03
N LYS A 8 -12.82 3.46 28.57
CA LYS A 8 -12.26 2.78 29.73
C LYS A 8 -11.18 1.80 29.25
N VAL A 9 -9.93 2.20 29.39
CA VAL A 9 -8.72 1.49 28.94
C VAL A 9 -8.35 0.27 29.81
N ILE A 10 -9.13 -0.07 30.84
CA ILE A 10 -8.73 -1.08 31.84
C ILE A 10 -9.55 -2.40 31.78
N ASP A 11 -10.73 -2.43 31.14
CA ASP A 11 -11.54 -3.66 30.98
C ASP A 11 -11.35 -4.37 29.62
N LEU A 12 -10.40 -3.91 28.80
CA LEU A 12 -10.17 -4.41 27.43
C LEU A 12 -9.32 -5.69 27.34
N PHE A 13 -8.70 -6.14 28.43
CA PHE A 13 -7.79 -7.30 28.38
C PHE A 13 -8.48 -8.67 28.28
N GLU A 14 -9.73 -8.81 28.74
CA GLU A 14 -10.48 -10.08 28.62
C GLU A 14 -11.43 -10.14 27.40
N LEU A 15 -11.91 -8.99 26.90
CA LEU A 15 -12.86 -8.94 25.77
C LEU A 15 -12.20 -8.90 24.40
N GLN A 16 -11.00 -8.33 24.28
CA GLN A 16 -10.28 -8.21 23.01
C GLN A 16 -9.88 -9.55 22.38
N PRO A 17 -9.41 -10.58 23.13
CA PRO A 17 -9.11 -11.89 22.58
C PRO A 17 -10.37 -12.61 22.05
N LEU A 18 -11.51 -12.49 22.76
CA LEU A 18 -12.75 -13.18 22.39
C LEU A 18 -13.32 -12.64 21.07
N PHE A 19 -13.30 -11.32 20.87
CA PHE A 19 -13.73 -10.69 19.61
C PHE A 19 -12.84 -11.13 18.43
N LEU A 20 -11.52 -11.08 18.60
CA LEU A 20 -10.57 -11.45 17.55
C LEU A 20 -10.65 -12.93 17.17
N LEU A 21 -11.10 -13.81 18.06
CA LEU A 21 -11.24 -15.24 17.78
C LEU A 21 -12.63 -15.62 17.23
N ARG A 22 -13.66 -14.80 17.47
CA ARG A 22 -15.04 -15.09 17.09
C ARG A 22 -15.38 -14.65 15.67
N GLU A 23 -15.06 -13.40 15.34
CA GLU A 23 -15.46 -12.83 14.06
C GLU A 23 -14.60 -13.37 12.90
N ARG A 24 -15.12 -13.29 11.68
CA ARG A 24 -14.44 -13.77 10.46
C ARG A 24 -14.45 -12.67 9.41
N TYR A 25 -13.68 -11.60 9.64
CA TYR A 25 -13.60 -10.51 8.69
C TYR A 25 -12.81 -10.90 7.45
N THR A 26 -13.35 -10.51 6.32
CA THR A 26 -12.82 -10.75 4.99
C THR A 26 -12.36 -9.45 4.34
N PRO A 27 -11.60 -9.53 3.25
CA PRO A 27 -11.25 -8.34 2.47
C PRO A 27 -12.45 -7.66 1.82
N GLU A 28 -13.52 -8.40 1.50
CA GLU A 28 -14.77 -7.83 1.00
C GLU A 28 -15.48 -6.99 2.07
N ASP A 29 -15.39 -7.37 3.35
CA ASP A 29 -15.91 -6.54 4.44
C ASP A 29 -15.21 -5.18 4.50
N LEU A 30 -13.89 -5.15 4.27
CA LEU A 30 -13.13 -3.89 4.24
C LEU A 30 -13.59 -3.03 3.04
N PHE A 31 -13.75 -3.65 1.87
CA PHE A 31 -14.26 -2.96 0.68
C PHE A 31 -15.65 -2.37 0.92
N ASN A 32 -16.55 -3.13 1.55
CA ASN A 32 -17.90 -2.68 1.86
C ASN A 32 -17.95 -1.48 2.81
N GLU A 33 -16.96 -1.32 3.69
CA GLU A 33 -16.88 -0.15 4.56
C GLU A 33 -16.43 1.13 3.84
N VAL A 34 -15.64 1.01 2.76
CA VAL A 34 -15.04 2.17 2.07
C VAL A 34 -15.73 2.50 0.76
N LYS A 35 -16.50 1.58 0.15
CA LYS A 35 -17.12 1.76 -1.17
C LYS A 35 -18.08 2.95 -1.25
N GLU A 36 -18.67 3.37 -0.13
CA GLU A 36 -19.56 4.53 -0.06
C GLU A 36 -18.79 5.86 0.07
N GLU A 37 -17.52 5.80 0.44
CA GLU A 37 -16.65 6.96 0.65
C GLU A 37 -15.84 7.34 -0.61
N VAL A 38 -15.91 6.54 -1.67
CA VAL A 38 -15.11 6.73 -2.90
C VAL A 38 -15.92 6.58 -4.18
N THR A 39 -15.49 7.29 -5.22
CA THR A 39 -16.01 7.06 -6.58
C THR A 39 -15.39 5.79 -7.17
N LEU A 40 -16.21 4.76 -7.42
CA LEU A 40 -15.75 3.44 -7.86
C LEU A 40 -15.24 3.38 -9.31
N VAL A 41 -15.48 4.41 -10.13
CA VAL A 41 -15.10 4.45 -11.54
C VAL A 41 -14.05 5.53 -11.76
N GLY A 42 -12.94 5.16 -12.40
CA GLY A 42 -11.81 6.06 -12.61
C GLY A 42 -10.69 5.81 -11.61
N GLY A 43 -9.92 6.84 -11.27
CA GLY A 43 -8.89 6.74 -10.23
C GLY A 43 -7.76 5.75 -10.51
N THR A 44 -6.99 5.48 -9.46
CA THR A 44 -5.73 4.75 -9.48
C THR A 44 -5.69 3.70 -8.38
N LEU A 45 -5.49 2.44 -8.77
CA LEU A 45 -5.36 1.29 -7.88
C LEU A 45 -3.89 0.91 -7.71
N SER A 46 -3.34 1.18 -6.53
CA SER A 46 -1.94 0.95 -6.20
C SER A 46 -1.75 -0.37 -5.47
N ILE A 47 -0.79 -1.18 -5.90
CA ILE A 47 -0.31 -2.38 -5.20
C ILE A 47 1.03 -2.08 -4.53
N ASP A 48 1.15 -2.45 -3.27
CA ASP A 48 2.41 -2.48 -2.52
C ASP A 48 2.29 -3.50 -1.39
N ASP A 49 3.42 -3.89 -0.82
CA ASP A 49 3.45 -4.73 0.38
C ASP A 49 4.33 -4.18 1.48
N SER A 50 3.97 -4.48 2.72
CA SER A 50 4.72 -4.11 3.90
C SER A 50 5.00 -5.33 4.77
N VAL A 51 6.22 -5.39 5.31
CA VAL A 51 6.57 -6.37 6.34
C VAL A 51 6.29 -5.75 7.70
N GLU A 52 5.43 -6.39 8.47
CA GLU A 52 5.13 -6.07 9.86
C GLU A 52 6.12 -6.82 10.76
N ASP A 53 7.04 -6.08 11.39
CA ASP A 53 8.18 -6.66 12.10
C ASP A 53 7.75 -7.49 13.32
N LYS A 54 8.25 -8.73 13.41
CA LYS A 54 8.02 -9.64 14.53
C LYS A 54 9.31 -10.35 14.98
N PRO A 55 10.36 -9.61 15.38
CA PRO A 55 11.70 -10.15 15.64
C PRO A 55 11.75 -11.21 16.75
N TYR A 56 10.84 -11.15 17.72
CA TYR A 56 10.82 -12.07 18.87
C TYR A 56 9.80 -13.21 18.72
N ARG A 57 9.12 -13.33 17.58
CA ARG A 57 8.14 -14.41 17.37
C ARG A 57 8.79 -15.73 16.98
N ASP A 58 8.26 -16.81 17.52
CA ASP A 58 8.59 -18.17 17.13
C ASP A 58 7.82 -18.52 15.85
N LEU A 59 8.54 -18.98 14.82
CA LEU A 59 8.03 -19.37 13.51
C LEU A 59 7.07 -20.57 13.61
N ASN A 60 7.32 -21.49 14.53
CA ASN A 60 6.55 -22.73 14.64
C ASN A 60 5.27 -22.56 15.46
N LYS A 61 5.10 -21.40 16.11
CA LYS A 61 4.00 -21.16 17.07
C LYS A 61 3.08 -20.02 16.66
N SER A 62 3.30 -19.37 15.53
CA SER A 62 2.53 -18.21 15.09
C SER A 62 2.24 -18.31 13.61
N ALA A 63 0.97 -18.14 13.22
CA ALA A 63 0.58 -18.15 11.81
C ALA A 63 1.25 -16.99 11.05
N PHE A 64 1.48 -17.19 9.74
CA PHE A 64 2.02 -16.22 8.78
C PHE A 64 3.43 -15.66 9.04
N ILE A 65 4.08 -16.03 10.15
CA ILE A 65 5.42 -15.57 10.43
C ILE A 65 6.40 -16.17 9.43
N GLY A 66 7.21 -15.31 8.82
CA GLY A 66 8.23 -15.71 7.88
C GLY A 66 9.36 -14.70 7.79
N TYR A 67 10.34 -15.04 6.97
CA TYR A 67 11.42 -14.16 6.58
C TYR A 67 11.08 -13.47 5.27
N PHE A 68 11.14 -12.14 5.26
CA PHE A 68 10.80 -11.29 4.12
C PHE A 68 11.82 -10.17 3.99
N TRP A 69 12.15 -9.77 2.76
CA TRP A 69 12.98 -8.58 2.53
C TRP A 69 12.25 -7.33 3.03
N SER A 70 12.94 -6.49 3.80
CA SER A 70 12.40 -5.20 4.24
C SER A 70 13.22 -4.06 3.66
N GLY A 71 12.57 -3.19 2.88
CA GLY A 71 13.19 -1.97 2.34
C GLY A 71 13.67 -1.02 3.44
N LYS A 72 12.97 -1.00 4.59
CA LYS A 72 13.35 -0.22 5.78
C LYS A 72 14.69 -0.68 6.37
N HIS A 73 14.87 -2.00 6.52
CA HIS A 73 16.07 -2.57 7.14
C HIS A 73 17.19 -2.88 6.14
N LYS A 74 16.89 -2.85 4.83
CA LYS A 74 17.77 -3.28 3.73
C LYS A 74 18.32 -4.71 3.94
N ARG A 75 17.52 -5.57 4.55
CA ARG A 75 17.82 -6.98 4.80
C ARG A 75 16.55 -7.78 4.98
N THR A 76 16.69 -9.09 4.95
CA THR A 76 15.63 -10.02 5.33
C THR A 76 15.35 -9.92 6.82
N VAL A 77 14.08 -9.72 7.20
CA VAL A 77 13.62 -9.64 8.58
C VAL A 77 12.50 -10.63 8.84
N LYS A 78 12.32 -10.98 10.12
CA LYS A 78 11.24 -11.85 10.57
C LYS A 78 9.99 -11.02 10.82
N GLY A 79 8.89 -11.37 10.17
CA GLY A 79 7.65 -10.59 10.23
C GLY A 79 6.48 -11.29 9.56
N ILE A 80 5.39 -10.56 9.38
CA ILE A 80 4.23 -10.94 8.58
C ILE A 80 4.19 -10.01 7.38
N ASN A 81 3.98 -10.53 6.17
CA ASN A 81 3.90 -9.70 4.98
C ASN A 81 2.44 -9.40 4.63
N LEU A 82 2.09 -8.11 4.60
CA LEU A 82 0.80 -7.58 4.21
C LEU A 82 0.88 -7.05 2.80
N ILE A 83 0.04 -7.55 1.92
CA ILE A 83 -0.14 -7.08 0.55
C ILE A 83 -1.42 -6.24 0.54
N THR A 84 -1.36 -5.02 0.01
CA THR A 84 -2.51 -4.10 0.02
C THR A 84 -2.80 -3.58 -1.38
N LEU A 85 -4.08 -3.57 -1.75
CA LEU A 85 -4.58 -2.71 -2.82
C LEU A 85 -5.14 -1.43 -2.22
N TYR A 86 -4.58 -0.30 -2.63
CA TYR A 86 -4.93 1.03 -2.16
C TYR A 86 -5.46 1.85 -3.33
N TYR A 87 -6.69 2.33 -3.23
CA TYR A 87 -7.37 3.02 -4.31
C TYR A 87 -7.47 4.51 -4.00
N THR A 88 -7.06 5.33 -4.95
CA THR A 88 -7.24 6.78 -4.96
C THR A 88 -8.24 7.15 -6.04
N ASP A 89 -9.37 7.75 -5.64
CA ASP A 89 -10.41 8.16 -6.58
C ASP A 89 -10.10 9.50 -7.27
N LEU A 90 -11.00 9.93 -8.17
CA LEU A 90 -10.84 11.18 -8.92
C LEU A 90 -10.93 12.44 -8.05
N SER A 91 -11.49 12.33 -6.85
CA SER A 91 -11.56 13.41 -5.86
C SER A 91 -10.32 13.45 -4.95
N GLY A 92 -9.37 12.51 -5.14
CA GLY A 92 -8.17 12.37 -4.32
C GLY A 92 -8.40 11.59 -3.03
N TYR A 93 -9.59 11.00 -2.84
CA TYR A 93 -9.89 10.20 -1.66
C TYR A 93 -9.25 8.83 -1.80
N SER A 94 -8.46 8.46 -0.80
CA SER A 94 -7.57 7.31 -0.89
C SER A 94 -7.80 6.33 0.25
N TYR A 95 -8.10 5.07 -0.05
CA TYR A 95 -8.43 4.05 0.95
C TYR A 95 -7.87 2.65 0.60
N PRO A 96 -7.58 1.80 1.59
CA PRO A 96 -7.30 0.39 1.34
C PRO A 96 -8.60 -0.31 0.94
N VAL A 97 -8.63 -0.91 -0.24
CA VAL A 97 -9.82 -1.55 -0.83
C VAL A 97 -9.76 -3.07 -0.81
N ASN A 98 -8.57 -3.65 -0.69
CA ASN A 98 -8.38 -5.09 -0.53
C ASN A 98 -7.03 -5.35 0.16
N PHE A 99 -6.91 -6.45 0.89
CA PHE A 99 -5.66 -6.84 1.53
C PHE A 99 -5.48 -8.36 1.55
N ARG A 100 -4.23 -8.81 1.63
CA ARG A 100 -3.85 -10.21 1.85
C ARG A 100 -2.72 -10.31 2.85
N ILE A 101 -2.81 -11.31 3.72
CA ILE A 101 -1.67 -11.73 4.53
C ILE A 101 -1.01 -12.87 3.75
N TYR A 102 0.27 -12.70 3.40
CA TYR A 102 0.99 -13.67 2.61
C TYR A 102 1.16 -14.99 3.38
N ASP A 103 0.68 -16.09 2.80
CA ASP A 103 0.78 -17.42 3.39
C ASP A 103 1.60 -18.36 2.50
N LYS A 104 2.76 -18.80 3.02
CA LYS A 104 3.65 -19.73 2.33
C LYS A 104 3.01 -21.10 2.08
N ARG A 105 2.01 -21.49 2.88
CA ARG A 105 1.31 -22.78 2.78
C ARG A 105 0.45 -22.86 1.53
N GLU A 106 -0.01 -21.73 1.00
CA GLU A 106 -0.85 -21.70 -0.21
C GLU A 106 -0.06 -21.96 -1.49
N GLY A 107 1.28 -21.96 -1.44
CA GLY A 107 2.13 -22.12 -2.62
C GLY A 107 2.01 -20.96 -3.63
N LYS A 108 1.32 -19.88 -3.26
CA LYS A 108 1.13 -18.67 -4.06
C LYS A 108 2.26 -17.67 -3.86
N THR A 109 2.62 -16.99 -4.93
CA THR A 109 3.50 -15.82 -4.90
C THR A 109 2.69 -14.55 -4.62
N LYS A 110 3.37 -13.45 -4.27
CA LYS A 110 2.72 -12.14 -4.16
C LYS A 110 2.06 -11.67 -5.46
N ASN A 111 2.62 -12.08 -6.61
CA ASN A 111 2.04 -11.78 -7.92
C ASN A 111 0.74 -12.56 -8.16
N ASP A 112 0.59 -13.75 -7.59
CA ASP A 112 -0.67 -14.50 -7.66
C ASP A 112 -1.74 -13.79 -6.83
N TYR A 113 -1.42 -13.41 -5.59
CA TYR A 113 -2.32 -12.61 -4.76
C TYR A 113 -2.72 -11.29 -5.44
N PHE A 114 -1.76 -10.57 -6.02
CA PHE A 114 -2.05 -9.32 -6.73
C PHE A 114 -3.11 -9.51 -7.81
N ARG A 115 -2.96 -10.54 -8.65
CA ARG A 115 -3.90 -10.80 -9.75
C ARG A 115 -5.29 -11.20 -9.25
N GLU A 116 -5.34 -12.05 -8.23
CA GLU A 116 -6.60 -12.43 -7.57
C GLU A 116 -7.30 -11.20 -6.99
N MET A 117 -6.58 -10.37 -6.22
CA MET A 117 -7.12 -9.18 -5.58
C MET A 117 -7.64 -8.15 -6.60
N VAL A 118 -6.96 -7.99 -7.75
CA VAL A 118 -7.42 -7.09 -8.83
C VAL A 118 -8.71 -7.60 -9.46
N LEU A 119 -8.84 -8.91 -9.70
CA LEU A 119 -10.07 -9.50 -10.24
C LEU A 119 -11.24 -9.32 -9.26
N GLU A 120 -11.01 -9.55 -7.96
CA GLU A 120 -12.00 -9.39 -6.91
C GLU A 120 -12.54 -7.96 -6.83
N VAL A 121 -11.67 -6.94 -6.71
CA VAL A 121 -12.16 -5.55 -6.59
C VAL A 121 -12.91 -5.12 -7.83
N LYS A 122 -12.51 -5.62 -9.02
CA LYS A 122 -13.26 -5.39 -10.26
C LYS A 122 -14.62 -6.05 -10.26
N GLN A 123 -14.72 -7.28 -9.74
CA GLN A 123 -15.97 -7.99 -9.56
C GLN A 123 -16.89 -7.28 -8.55
N TRP A 124 -16.32 -6.68 -7.50
CA TRP A 124 -17.04 -5.87 -6.52
C TRP A 124 -17.48 -4.49 -7.05
N GLY A 125 -17.12 -4.16 -8.30
CA GLY A 125 -17.60 -2.98 -9.01
C GLY A 125 -16.56 -1.87 -9.22
N LEU A 126 -15.34 -2.03 -8.69
CA LEU A 126 -14.26 -1.06 -8.88
C LEU A 126 -13.75 -1.07 -10.32
N LYS A 127 -13.67 0.08 -10.97
CA LYS A 127 -13.22 0.22 -12.36
C LYS A 127 -12.07 1.23 -12.43
N PRO A 128 -10.86 0.84 -11.99
CA PRO A 128 -9.71 1.73 -12.00
C PRO A 128 -9.30 2.13 -13.42
N THR A 129 -8.87 3.38 -13.63
CA THR A 129 -8.23 3.79 -14.89
C THR A 129 -6.80 3.30 -14.96
N TRP A 130 -6.12 3.34 -13.81
CA TRP A 130 -4.71 2.98 -13.67
C TRP A 130 -4.52 1.92 -12.59
N VAL A 131 -3.61 0.98 -12.85
CA VAL A 131 -3.04 0.11 -11.82
C VAL A 131 -1.56 0.45 -11.67
N THR A 132 -1.09 0.66 -10.44
CA THR A 132 0.27 1.09 -10.18
C THR A 132 1.01 0.20 -9.20
N GLY A 133 2.32 0.08 -9.35
CA GLY A 133 3.13 -0.74 -8.45
C GLY A 133 4.62 -0.48 -8.59
N ASP A 134 5.39 -1.02 -7.64
CA ASP A 134 6.84 -0.95 -7.68
C ASP A 134 7.44 -1.89 -8.74
N SER A 135 8.77 -1.96 -8.78
CA SER A 135 9.47 -2.84 -9.73
C SER A 135 9.31 -4.33 -9.45
N TRP A 136 8.99 -4.72 -8.22
CA TRP A 136 8.77 -6.11 -7.83
C TRP A 136 7.51 -6.69 -8.50
N TYR A 137 6.46 -5.88 -8.61
CA TYR A 137 5.21 -6.27 -9.28
C TYR A 137 5.24 -6.08 -10.81
N SER A 138 6.34 -5.59 -11.39
CA SER A 138 6.48 -5.34 -12.84
C SER A 138 6.72 -6.60 -13.70
N SER A 139 6.38 -7.80 -13.21
CA SER A 139 6.60 -9.05 -13.94
C SER A 139 5.87 -9.06 -15.29
N LEU A 140 6.45 -9.71 -16.31
CA LEU A 140 5.84 -9.75 -17.64
C LEU A 140 4.41 -10.34 -17.61
N GLU A 141 4.21 -11.32 -16.74
CA GLU A 141 2.92 -11.97 -16.51
C GLU A 141 1.88 -10.99 -15.95
N ASN A 142 2.25 -10.18 -14.95
CA ASN A 142 1.37 -9.13 -14.41
C ASN A 142 1.03 -8.07 -15.46
N LEU A 143 2.01 -7.62 -16.24
CA LEU A 143 1.76 -6.62 -17.29
C LEU A 143 0.79 -7.16 -18.35
N LYS A 144 0.97 -8.42 -18.79
CA LYS A 144 0.05 -9.07 -19.73
C LYS A 144 -1.34 -9.27 -19.13
N PHE A 145 -1.43 -9.64 -17.85
CA PHE A 145 -2.70 -9.73 -17.13
C PHE A 145 -3.44 -8.38 -17.16
N LEU A 146 -2.80 -7.27 -16.77
CA LEU A 146 -3.43 -5.94 -16.78
C LEU A 146 -3.85 -5.48 -18.16
N ARG A 147 -3.08 -5.83 -19.20
CA ARG A 147 -3.48 -5.60 -20.59
C ARG A 147 -4.77 -6.35 -20.93
N ASN A 148 -4.89 -7.62 -20.56
CA ASN A 148 -6.09 -8.42 -20.82
C ASN A 148 -7.31 -7.86 -20.06
N GLU A 149 -7.06 -7.33 -18.86
CA GLU A 149 -8.04 -6.60 -18.05
C GLU A 149 -8.40 -5.20 -18.60
N LYS A 150 -7.78 -4.79 -19.72
CA LYS A 150 -7.98 -3.52 -20.43
C LYS A 150 -7.79 -2.28 -19.54
N VAL A 151 -6.90 -2.37 -18.57
CA VAL A 151 -6.57 -1.27 -17.65
C VAL A 151 -5.20 -0.68 -17.97
N GLY A 152 -5.07 0.64 -17.84
CA GLY A 152 -3.78 1.31 -17.94
C GLY A 152 -2.90 0.95 -16.74
N PHE A 153 -1.59 1.07 -16.88
CA PHE A 153 -0.71 0.86 -15.74
C PHE A 153 0.51 1.77 -15.69
N LEU A 154 1.04 1.95 -14.49
CA LEU A 154 2.34 2.55 -14.22
C LEU A 154 3.12 1.65 -13.27
N PHE A 155 4.26 1.12 -13.71
CA PHE A 155 5.12 0.29 -12.85
C PHE A 155 6.54 0.83 -12.81
N GLY A 156 7.16 0.82 -11.64
CA GLY A 156 8.60 0.94 -11.54
C GLY A 156 9.28 -0.20 -12.32
N ILE A 157 10.49 0.04 -12.84
CA ILE A 157 11.30 -1.00 -13.47
C ILE A 157 12.75 -0.89 -13.04
N ALA A 158 13.45 -2.02 -13.04
CA ALA A 158 14.89 -2.06 -12.80
C ALA A 158 15.67 -1.35 -13.93
N ASP A 159 16.80 -0.73 -13.57
CA ASP A 159 17.70 -0.01 -14.47
C ASP A 159 18.26 -0.88 -15.62
N ASN A 160 18.35 -2.19 -15.38
CA ASN A 160 18.83 -3.21 -16.30
C ASN A 160 17.72 -3.85 -17.15
N ARG A 161 16.46 -3.38 -17.03
CA ARG A 161 15.35 -3.88 -17.83
C ARG A 161 15.65 -3.70 -19.33
N LYS A 162 15.49 -4.77 -20.09
CA LYS A 162 15.76 -4.78 -21.54
C LYS A 162 14.56 -4.23 -22.33
N VAL A 163 14.82 -3.20 -23.13
CA VAL A 163 13.85 -2.54 -24.02
C VAL A 163 14.49 -2.32 -25.40
N SER A 164 13.73 -1.84 -26.37
CA SER A 164 14.16 -1.70 -27.75
C SER A 164 13.54 -0.48 -28.40
N LEU A 165 14.34 0.37 -29.05
CA LEU A 165 13.83 1.50 -29.85
C LEU A 165 13.41 1.04 -31.25
N GLU A 166 14.15 0.08 -31.80
CA GLU A 166 13.94 -0.50 -33.12
C GLU A 166 13.89 -2.03 -32.99
N ARG A 167 12.93 -2.67 -33.65
CA ARG A 167 12.73 -4.12 -33.57
C ARG A 167 14.05 -4.87 -33.78
N GLY A 168 14.45 -5.65 -32.77
CA GLY A 168 15.61 -6.55 -32.84
C GLY A 168 16.83 -6.11 -32.04
N LYS A 169 16.95 -4.82 -31.65
CA LYS A 169 18.08 -4.32 -30.84
C LYS A 169 17.66 -4.09 -29.39
N LEU A 170 18.07 -5.00 -28.49
CA LEU A 170 17.80 -4.88 -27.06
C LEU A 170 18.89 -4.08 -26.35
N VAL A 171 18.48 -3.05 -25.60
CA VAL A 171 19.33 -2.22 -24.77
C VAL A 171 18.75 -2.13 -23.35
N GLN A 172 19.56 -1.74 -22.37
CA GLN A 172 19.08 -1.52 -21.01
C GLN A 172 18.42 -0.14 -20.91
N VAL A 173 17.39 0.00 -20.06
CA VAL A 173 16.71 1.30 -19.91
C VAL A 173 17.66 2.39 -19.44
N LYS A 174 18.64 2.06 -18.58
CA LYS A 174 19.61 3.04 -18.08
C LYS A 174 20.55 3.62 -19.12
N SER A 175 20.74 2.95 -20.26
CA SER A 175 21.61 3.45 -21.34
C SER A 175 20.85 4.36 -22.30
N LEU A 176 19.56 4.61 -22.06
CA LEU A 176 18.73 5.47 -22.90
C LEU A 176 18.69 6.89 -22.35
N GLU A 177 18.76 7.86 -23.25
CA GLU A 177 18.43 9.24 -22.94
C GLU A 177 16.91 9.40 -22.97
N ILE A 178 16.31 9.61 -21.79
CA ILE A 178 14.87 9.74 -21.63
C ILE A 178 14.56 11.20 -21.34
N SER A 179 13.91 11.88 -22.29
CA SER A 179 13.44 13.25 -22.15
C SER A 179 12.34 13.36 -21.08
N GLU A 180 12.03 14.59 -20.66
CA GLU A 180 10.94 14.83 -19.71
C GLU A 180 9.58 14.33 -20.23
N SER A 181 9.35 14.43 -21.55
CA SER A 181 8.15 13.96 -22.24
C SER A 181 8.00 12.43 -22.28
N GLY A 182 9.00 11.69 -21.81
CA GLY A 182 9.05 10.24 -21.84
C GLY A 182 9.44 9.69 -23.21
N LEU A 183 9.91 8.44 -23.22
CA LEU A 183 10.44 7.76 -24.40
C LEU A 183 9.59 6.54 -24.74
N LEU A 184 9.06 6.47 -25.96
CA LEU A 184 8.34 5.29 -26.43
C LEU A 184 9.35 4.18 -26.77
N VAL A 185 9.18 3.02 -26.15
CA VAL A 185 10.05 1.86 -26.38
C VAL A 185 9.24 0.58 -26.49
N TYR A 186 9.81 -0.41 -27.15
CA TYR A 186 9.29 -1.76 -27.18
C TYR A 186 9.86 -2.57 -26.02
N LEU A 187 8.98 -2.98 -25.09
CA LEU A 187 9.32 -3.88 -23.99
C LEU A 187 9.29 -5.33 -24.49
N LYS A 188 10.40 -6.05 -24.28
CA LYS A 188 10.57 -7.44 -24.73
C LYS A 188 9.39 -8.32 -24.30
N GLU A 189 8.84 -9.08 -25.24
CA GLU A 189 7.71 -10.02 -25.04
C GLU A 189 6.40 -9.39 -24.53
N PHE A 190 6.34 -8.06 -24.43
CA PHE A 190 5.15 -7.31 -24.09
C PHE A 190 4.65 -6.53 -25.30
N GLY A 191 5.34 -5.48 -25.71
CA GLY A 191 4.85 -4.51 -26.69
C GLY A 191 5.31 -3.08 -26.40
N TRP A 192 4.68 -2.10 -27.06
CA TRP A 192 4.97 -0.68 -26.85
C TRP A 192 4.56 -0.21 -25.45
N VAL A 193 5.46 0.51 -24.80
CA VAL A 193 5.26 1.22 -23.53
C VAL A 193 5.96 2.58 -23.61
N LYS A 194 5.56 3.51 -22.75
CA LYS A 194 6.25 4.80 -22.61
C LYS A 194 7.05 4.80 -21.31
N VAL A 195 8.35 5.06 -21.40
CA VAL A 195 9.24 5.10 -20.25
C VAL A 195 9.38 6.54 -19.76
N PHE A 196 9.25 6.73 -18.46
CA PHE A 196 9.56 7.99 -17.79
C PHE A 196 10.72 7.78 -16.82
N CYS A 197 11.56 8.82 -16.70
CA CYS A 197 12.64 8.88 -15.72
C CYS A 197 12.34 9.97 -14.70
N GLN A 198 12.37 9.61 -13.42
CA GLN A 198 12.19 10.52 -12.29
C GLN A 198 13.42 10.44 -11.40
N SER A 199 14.06 11.58 -11.14
CA SER A 199 15.16 11.64 -10.18
C SER A 199 14.61 11.57 -8.76
N PHE A 200 15.20 10.70 -7.93
CA PHE A 200 14.90 10.58 -6.51
C PHE A 200 16.21 10.52 -5.73
N LYS A 201 16.46 11.51 -4.85
CA LYS A 201 17.73 11.63 -4.09
C LYS A 201 18.98 11.54 -4.98
N ASN A 202 18.93 12.16 -6.16
CA ASN A 202 19.98 12.13 -7.19
C ASN A 202 20.23 10.75 -7.84
N GLU A 203 19.35 9.78 -7.63
CA GLU A 203 19.37 8.50 -8.35
C GLU A 203 18.21 8.44 -9.35
N PRO A 204 18.45 8.04 -10.61
CA PRO A 204 17.39 7.90 -11.60
C PRO A 204 16.51 6.69 -11.28
N ARG A 205 15.20 6.89 -11.19
CA ARG A 205 14.20 5.83 -11.14
C ARG A 205 13.42 5.79 -12.45
N TYR A 206 13.28 4.59 -12.99
CA TYR A 206 12.63 4.34 -14.26
C TYR A 206 11.24 3.75 -14.04
N TYR A 207 10.27 4.25 -14.80
CA TYR A 207 8.89 3.79 -14.76
C TYR A 207 8.40 3.53 -16.17
N ILE A 208 7.58 2.50 -16.35
CA ILE A 208 6.84 2.25 -17.59
C ILE A 208 5.39 2.60 -17.40
N MET A 209 4.81 3.28 -18.40
CA MET A 209 3.38 3.48 -18.52
C MET A 209 2.84 2.77 -19.75
N TYR A 210 1.62 2.26 -19.63
CA TYR A 210 0.89 1.60 -20.70
C TYR A 210 -0.56 2.06 -20.75
N GLN A 211 -1.08 2.18 -21.97
CA GLN A 211 -2.48 2.41 -22.27
C GLN A 211 -2.92 1.47 -23.41
N PRO A 212 -4.19 1.03 -23.46
CA PRO A 212 -4.65 0.03 -24.43
C PRO A 212 -4.42 0.38 -25.90
N THR A 213 -4.49 1.67 -26.25
CA THR A 213 -4.35 2.18 -27.62
C THR A 213 -3.03 2.91 -27.81
N LEU A 214 -2.37 2.69 -28.95
CA LEU A 214 -1.08 3.33 -29.27
C LEU A 214 -1.20 4.86 -29.34
N GLU A 215 -2.33 5.38 -29.82
CA GLU A 215 -2.62 6.82 -29.83
C GLU A 215 -2.55 7.42 -28.41
N ARG A 216 -3.35 6.90 -27.47
CA ARG A 216 -3.29 7.35 -26.06
C ARG A 216 -1.89 7.17 -25.46
N LEU A 217 -1.20 6.08 -25.78
CA LEU A 217 0.17 5.85 -25.31
C LEU A 217 1.14 6.93 -25.79
N ASN A 218 1.05 7.33 -27.06
CA ASN A 218 1.86 8.41 -27.63
C ASN A 218 1.57 9.75 -26.96
N HIS A 219 0.30 10.04 -26.72
CA HIS A 219 -0.17 11.28 -26.11
C HIS A 219 0.08 11.39 -24.60
N LEU A 220 0.51 10.33 -23.92
CA LEU A 220 0.83 10.39 -22.49
C LEU A 220 1.84 11.51 -22.20
N THR A 221 1.48 12.40 -21.30
CA THR A 221 2.28 13.57 -20.93
C THR A 221 3.06 13.34 -19.65
N ARG A 222 4.06 14.20 -19.41
CA ARG A 222 4.77 14.24 -18.13
C ARG A 222 3.85 14.60 -16.96
N ALA A 223 2.82 15.41 -17.20
CA ALA A 223 1.83 15.79 -16.20
C ALA A 223 1.00 14.57 -15.76
N GLU A 224 0.51 13.77 -16.71
CA GLU A 224 -0.21 12.52 -16.41
C GLU A 224 0.67 11.51 -15.67
N PHE A 225 1.94 11.36 -16.10
CA PHE A 225 2.90 10.54 -15.36
C PHE A 225 3.03 10.99 -13.91
N LYS A 226 3.21 12.30 -13.68
CA LYS A 226 3.39 12.86 -12.34
C LYS A 226 2.15 12.66 -11.48
N GLN A 227 0.96 12.89 -12.03
CA GLN A 227 -0.29 12.67 -11.32
C GLN A 227 -0.41 11.22 -10.84
N VAL A 228 -0.29 10.25 -11.75
CA VAL A 228 -0.42 8.81 -11.41
C VAL A 228 0.70 8.36 -10.46
N HIS A 229 1.90 8.95 -10.58
CA HIS A 229 3.02 8.70 -9.67
C HIS A 229 2.77 9.25 -8.25
N ASP A 230 2.24 10.46 -8.13
CA ASP A 230 1.90 11.11 -6.85
C ASP A 230 0.73 10.37 -6.15
N GLU A 231 -0.23 9.86 -6.92
CA GLU A 231 -1.32 8.99 -6.43
C GLU A 231 -0.77 7.65 -5.92
N HIS A 232 0.17 7.03 -6.64
CA HIS A 232 0.85 5.80 -6.19
C HIS A 232 1.59 6.02 -4.86
N TRP A 233 2.28 7.15 -4.70
CA TRP A 233 3.03 7.48 -3.48
C TRP A 233 2.16 7.48 -2.21
N GLN A 234 0.84 7.65 -2.33
CA GLN A 234 -0.06 7.61 -1.18
C GLN A 234 -0.05 6.26 -0.46
N ILE A 235 0.21 5.15 -1.16
CA ILE A 235 0.30 3.82 -0.52
C ILE A 235 1.49 3.72 0.44
N GLU A 236 2.62 4.36 0.12
CA GLU A 236 3.79 4.41 1.01
C GLU A 236 3.49 5.22 2.29
N CYS A 237 2.76 6.33 2.13
CA CYS A 237 2.27 7.13 3.25
C CYS A 237 1.30 6.33 4.14
N PHE A 238 0.37 5.61 3.53
CA PHE A 238 -0.55 4.70 4.20
C PHE A 238 0.18 3.64 5.04
N HIS A 239 1.16 2.93 4.46
CA HIS A 239 1.96 1.93 5.18
C HIS A 239 2.68 2.51 6.41
N ARG A 240 3.10 3.78 6.33
CA ARG A 240 3.68 4.48 7.49
C ARG A 240 2.63 4.75 8.59
N VAL A 241 1.44 5.21 8.21
CA VAL A 241 0.36 5.53 9.16
C VAL A 241 -0.13 4.28 9.87
N ILE A 242 -0.38 3.17 9.16
CA ILE A 242 -0.88 1.95 9.83
C ILE A 242 0.10 1.40 10.88
N LYS A 243 1.41 1.56 10.62
CA LYS A 243 2.48 1.16 11.55
C LYS A 243 2.56 2.08 12.76
N GLN A 244 2.57 3.39 12.53
CA GLN A 244 2.86 4.38 13.57
C GLN A 244 1.62 4.79 14.38
N VAL A 245 0.44 4.79 13.76
CA VAL A 245 -0.81 5.29 14.35
C VAL A 245 -1.78 4.16 14.62
N CYS A 246 -2.05 3.30 13.63
CA CYS A 246 -3.02 2.21 13.78
C CYS A 246 -2.44 0.98 14.51
N ASN A 247 -1.15 1.03 14.88
CA ASN A 247 -0.48 0.00 15.69
C ASN A 247 -0.59 -1.41 15.11
N ILE A 248 -0.57 -1.56 13.78
CA ILE A 248 -0.71 -2.86 13.12
C ILE A 248 0.37 -3.87 13.55
N GLU A 249 1.57 -3.38 13.90
CA GLU A 249 2.68 -4.20 14.43
C GLU A 249 2.53 -4.55 15.92
N ARG A 250 1.67 -3.88 16.69
CA ARG A 250 1.61 -4.03 18.15
C ARG A 250 0.52 -5.00 18.60
N PHE A 251 0.78 -6.29 18.41
CA PHE A 251 -0.10 -7.35 18.92
C PHE A 251 0.67 -8.59 19.38
N TYR A 252 0.06 -9.33 20.31
CA TYR A 252 0.63 -10.54 20.93
C TYR A 252 -0.04 -11.86 20.50
N VAL A 253 -1.16 -11.79 19.78
CA VAL A 253 -1.87 -12.96 19.25
C VAL A 253 -1.00 -13.77 18.27
N ARG A 254 -1.28 -15.08 18.21
CA ARG A 254 -0.56 -16.08 17.40
C ARG A 254 -1.47 -16.92 16.52
N ASP A 255 -2.74 -17.02 16.90
CA ASP A 255 -3.79 -17.69 16.15
C ASP A 255 -4.01 -17.02 14.79
N GLU A 256 -4.31 -17.84 13.78
CA GLU A 256 -4.49 -17.38 12.41
C GLU A 256 -5.59 -16.34 12.30
N GLN A 257 -6.77 -16.64 12.85
CA GLN A 257 -7.91 -15.76 12.73
C GLN A 257 -7.71 -14.48 13.54
N ALA A 258 -7.18 -14.60 14.75
CA ALA A 258 -6.91 -13.42 15.57
C ALA A 258 -5.94 -12.45 14.87
N ILE A 259 -4.94 -12.98 14.16
CA ILE A 259 -4.04 -12.17 13.33
C ILE A 259 -4.81 -11.50 12.18
N ARG A 260 -5.60 -12.26 11.41
CA ARG A 260 -6.39 -11.69 10.30
C ARG A 260 -7.30 -10.56 10.78
N ASN A 261 -8.02 -10.77 11.88
CA ASN A 261 -8.91 -9.78 12.46
C ASN A 261 -8.17 -8.55 13.01
N HIS A 262 -6.97 -8.72 13.58
CA HIS A 262 -6.14 -7.59 14.02
C HIS A 262 -5.74 -6.70 12.83
N PHE A 263 -5.30 -7.31 11.73
CA PHE A 263 -4.96 -6.58 10.51
C PHE A 263 -6.17 -5.86 9.93
N TYR A 264 -7.32 -6.53 9.85
CA TYR A 264 -8.58 -5.90 9.45
C TYR A 264 -8.92 -4.68 10.32
N CYS A 265 -8.85 -4.82 11.64
CA CYS A 265 -9.15 -3.72 12.57
C CYS A 265 -8.19 -2.53 12.39
N ALA A 266 -6.90 -2.78 12.16
CA ALA A 266 -5.93 -1.73 11.92
C ALA A 266 -6.18 -0.99 10.59
N LEU A 267 -6.54 -1.72 9.53
CA LEU A 267 -6.91 -1.15 8.23
C LEU A 267 -8.20 -0.33 8.30
N ARG A 268 -9.21 -0.85 9.00
CA ARG A 268 -10.46 -0.14 9.30
C ARG A 268 -10.22 1.13 10.09
N ALA A 269 -9.36 1.08 11.12
CA ALA A 269 -9.00 2.24 11.91
C ALA A 269 -8.35 3.32 11.03
N PHE A 270 -7.47 2.94 10.10
CA PHE A 270 -6.94 3.87 9.10
C PHE A 270 -8.07 4.48 8.25
N GLY A 271 -8.98 3.68 7.71
CA GLY A 271 -10.10 4.17 6.92
C GLY A 271 -10.90 5.24 7.66
N LYS A 272 -11.23 5.02 8.93
CA LYS A 272 -11.93 6.03 9.75
C LYS A 272 -11.11 7.29 10.01
N LEU A 273 -9.81 7.17 10.26
CA LEU A 273 -8.93 8.34 10.39
C LEU A 273 -8.88 9.14 9.09
N GLN A 274 -8.82 8.45 7.95
CA GLN A 274 -8.81 9.06 6.63
C GLN A 274 -10.11 9.83 6.36
N THR A 275 -11.27 9.25 6.69
CA THR A 275 -12.57 9.93 6.60
C THR A 275 -12.61 11.20 7.45
N LEU A 276 -12.09 11.16 8.69
CA LEU A 276 -12.01 12.35 9.54
C LEU A 276 -11.09 13.43 8.98
N CYS A 277 -10.00 13.05 8.29
CA CYS A 277 -9.13 13.99 7.59
C CYS A 277 -9.85 14.66 6.42
N ILE A 278 -10.54 13.86 5.60
CA ILE A 278 -11.30 14.33 4.43
C ILE A 278 -12.43 15.29 4.84
N GLN A 279 -13.11 14.98 5.95
CA GLN A 279 -14.18 15.82 6.50
C GLN A 279 -13.66 17.07 7.22
N GLY A 280 -12.35 17.27 7.32
CA GLY A 280 -11.74 18.42 7.99
C GLY A 280 -11.86 18.40 9.51
N VAL A 281 -12.22 17.25 10.11
CA VAL A 281 -12.32 17.09 11.57
C VAL A 281 -10.93 17.07 12.21
N ILE A 282 -9.95 16.47 11.52
CA ILE A 282 -8.53 16.47 11.90
C ILE A 282 -7.69 16.88 10.70
N GLY A 283 -6.57 17.56 10.92
CA GLY A 283 -5.68 18.03 9.86
C GLY A 283 -4.79 16.93 9.27
N ASN A 284 -4.55 15.84 10.00
CA ASN A 284 -3.91 14.62 9.48
C ASN A 284 -4.09 13.43 10.44
N CYS A 285 -3.85 12.21 9.94
CA CYS A 285 -3.98 10.97 10.70
C CYS A 285 -3.12 10.93 11.99
N TYR A 286 -2.04 11.72 12.09
CA TYR A 286 -1.18 11.75 13.29
C TYR A 286 -1.71 12.67 14.39
N GLU A 287 -2.71 13.50 14.10
CA GLU A 287 -3.23 14.45 15.06
C GLU A 287 -3.83 13.78 16.28
N ILE A 288 -4.66 12.74 16.11
CA ILE A 288 -5.27 12.02 17.24
C ILE A 288 -4.20 11.37 18.12
N SER A 289 -3.20 10.73 17.50
CA SER A 289 -2.06 10.17 18.25
C SER A 289 -1.34 11.27 19.05
N ARG A 290 -1.00 12.40 18.41
CA ARG A 290 -0.33 13.52 19.09
C ARG A 290 -1.20 14.11 20.22
N GLN A 291 -2.49 14.31 20.00
CA GLN A 291 -3.40 14.86 21.00
C GLN A 291 -3.54 13.95 22.23
N LEU A 292 -3.44 12.62 22.05
CA LEU A 292 -3.46 11.67 23.16
C LEU A 292 -2.12 11.61 23.91
N PHE A 293 -0.99 11.65 23.19
CA PHE A 293 0.34 11.47 23.80
C PHE A 293 0.97 12.75 24.34
N VAL A 294 0.79 13.90 23.69
CA VAL A 294 1.45 15.16 24.08
C VAL A 294 1.06 15.60 25.49
N PRO A 295 -0.22 15.58 25.92
CA PRO A 295 -0.57 15.96 27.28
C PRO A 295 0.07 15.05 28.33
N VAL A 296 0.11 13.74 28.08
CA VAL A 296 0.70 12.75 28.98
C VAL A 296 2.20 12.94 29.10
N ILE A 297 2.92 13.10 27.99
CA ILE A 297 4.36 13.35 27.97
C ILE A 297 4.67 14.69 28.63
N ARG A 298 3.88 15.74 28.34
CA ARG A 298 4.02 17.05 28.97
C ARG A 298 3.85 16.94 30.49
N GLN A 299 2.83 16.24 30.96
CA GLN A 299 2.60 16.06 32.38
C GLN A 299 3.75 15.29 33.03
N PHE A 300 4.20 14.19 32.42
CA PHE A 300 5.35 13.43 32.89
C PHE A 300 6.62 14.29 32.99
N ILE A 301 6.91 15.11 31.97
CA ILE A 301 8.05 16.03 32.00
C ILE A 301 7.89 17.05 33.12
N LEU A 302 6.70 17.65 33.30
CA LEU A 302 6.46 18.62 34.38
C LEU A 302 6.62 17.99 35.77
N ASP A 303 6.17 16.75 35.94
CA ASP A 303 6.23 16.02 37.21
C ASP A 303 7.66 15.58 37.57
N HIS A 304 8.56 15.45 36.58
CA HIS A 304 9.92 14.93 36.75
C HIS A 304 11.02 15.94 36.39
N ALA A 305 10.66 17.14 35.91
CA ALA A 305 11.60 18.23 35.72
C ALA A 305 11.89 18.87 37.08
N THR A 306 13.02 18.50 37.68
CA THR A 306 13.58 19.25 38.82
C THR A 306 14.34 20.47 38.28
N GLU A 307 14.31 21.59 39.04
CA GLU A 307 14.95 22.87 38.70
C GLU A 307 16.45 22.75 38.33
N ALA A 308 17.11 21.65 38.68
CA ALA A 308 18.50 21.37 38.35
C ALA A 308 18.73 20.84 36.91
N THR A 309 17.69 20.55 36.13
CA THR A 309 17.84 19.94 34.78
C THR A 309 18.13 20.96 33.68
N PHE A 310 18.02 22.25 33.98
CA PHE A 310 18.20 23.35 33.01
C PHE A 310 19.22 24.41 33.45
N ALA A 311 20.06 24.09 34.45
CA ALA A 311 21.15 24.95 34.91
C ALA A 311 22.45 24.71 34.12
#